data_AF-A0A5C7F2H5-F1
#
_entry.id   AF-A0A5C7F2H5-F1
#
_cell.length_a   1.000
_cell.length_b   1.000
_cell.length_c   1.000
_cell.angle_alpha   90.00
_cell.angle_beta   90.00
_cell.angle_gamma   90.00
#
_symmetry.space_group_name_H-M   'P 1'
#
loop_
_entity.id
_entity.type
_entity.pdbx_description
1 polymer ?
#
loop_
_entity_poly.entity_id
_entity_poly.type
_entity_poly.pdbx_seq_one_letter_code
_entity_poly.pdbx_strand_id
1 'polypeptide(L)'
;MPGSATDGARTMADKAMALETRGTCAAETPPMDRLLSTLVREPVTCLPDASIASVLQTMHRYAIGSIVVVDQEQRPIGIFTLHDLLSRVALPQRNLTEPIAQVMTRDLTTLPPKATAYEAALAMVRHGIRHVLVVDSGRLIGVISEKDLFSLQRVSMRQLSQDIKNADSLESLKQFSAEVRTLAQSMLVQGVAAEQLTQFIASLNDLLTQRLIDLEFRQEELGAIRLCWLALGSEGRLEQTLSTDQDNGIIFEPPAGTTPEAVRERLLPIAKRINLALDACGFPLCKGDIMASNPQWCLSAAEWRAKFAAWIDSGSPEALLHGSIFFDFRPLHGESRLAAELRAWLMSRVCTNRRFLHQMAENALRNRPPLGFFRDFALDGSGEHRDTIDLKLNGATLFVDAARILSLQTGVPATNTAQRLRLSADKMGIDRDEVESWIEAFYFIQRLRLRNQHQQNLHGKPMGNRINPYALNRLERHILKEAFRQAKALQARLALDYQVAGSG
;
A
#
# COMPACT_ATOMS: atom_id res chain seq x y z
N MET A 1 71.95 47.27 11.79
CA MET A 1 72.24 46.35 12.92
C MET A 1 70.96 45.61 13.25
N PRO A 2 71.04 44.30 13.52
CA PRO A 2 70.33 43.19 12.86
C PRO A 2 68.94 42.90 13.48
N GLY A 3 68.05 42.06 12.94
CA GLY A 3 68.12 41.07 11.87
C GLY A 3 66.77 40.36 11.68
N SER A 4 66.66 39.64 10.56
CA SER A 4 65.51 38.88 10.05
C SER A 4 65.20 37.58 10.80
N ALA A 5 63.93 37.14 10.76
CA ALA A 5 63.41 35.75 10.64
C ALA A 5 61.97 35.77 11.19
N THR A 6 60.90 35.22 10.60
CA THR A 6 60.68 34.26 9.53
C THR A 6 59.20 34.32 9.14
N ASP A 7 58.98 33.98 7.88
CA ASP A 7 57.81 33.30 7.33
C ASP A 7 56.62 34.12 6.82
N GLY A 8 56.44 33.96 5.50
CA GLY A 8 55.36 34.54 4.71
C GLY A 8 54.32 33.49 4.33
N ALA A 9 53.35 33.99 3.57
CA ALA A 9 52.31 33.24 2.86
C ALA A 9 51.20 32.62 3.74
N ARG A 10 50.13 33.40 3.94
CA ARG A 10 48.71 32.99 3.72
C ARG A 10 47.76 34.16 3.98
N THR A 11 47.81 35.15 3.11
CA THR A 11 46.67 36.02 2.80
C THR A 11 45.86 35.37 1.67
N MET A 12 44.53 35.45 1.72
CA MET A 12 43.52 34.86 0.80
C MET A 12 42.89 33.51 1.20
N ALA A 13 42.81 33.17 2.49
CA ALA A 13 41.92 32.11 2.99
C ALA A 13 40.89 32.60 4.03
N ASP A 14 41.19 33.68 4.76
CA ASP A 14 40.39 34.07 5.93
C ASP A 14 39.23 35.05 5.67
N LYS A 15 38.85 35.29 4.40
CA LYS A 15 37.68 36.13 4.05
C LYS A 15 36.59 35.41 3.26
N ALA A 16 36.74 34.12 2.99
CA ALA A 16 35.73 33.29 2.32
C ALA A 16 34.91 32.41 3.29
N MET A 17 35.04 32.62 4.60
CA MET A 17 34.44 31.74 5.64
C MET A 17 33.49 32.49 6.59
N ALA A 18 32.77 33.50 6.08
CA ALA A 18 31.84 34.31 6.89
C ALA A 18 30.49 34.59 6.22
N LEU A 19 30.10 33.84 5.18
CA LEU A 19 28.79 33.99 4.54
C LEU A 19 28.13 32.65 4.16
N GLU A 20 28.25 31.65 5.03
CA GLU A 20 27.44 30.44 4.99
C GLU A 20 26.97 30.11 6.42
N THR A 21 25.94 30.82 6.87
CA THR A 21 25.24 30.44 8.10
C THR A 21 23.77 30.85 8.03
N ARG A 22 23.07 30.37 6.99
CA ARG A 22 21.60 30.34 6.96
C ARG A 22 21.15 29.09 6.23
N GLY A 23 20.51 28.19 6.98
CA GLY A 23 19.84 27.01 6.44
C GLY A 23 20.35 25.66 6.94
N THR A 24 20.80 25.55 8.19
CA THR A 24 20.82 24.23 8.84
C THR A 24 19.37 23.77 8.97
N CYS A 25 19.01 22.78 8.16
CA CYS A 25 17.82 21.97 8.36
C CYS A 25 17.90 21.43 9.79
N ALA A 26 17.08 21.95 10.71
CA ALA A 26 17.02 21.42 12.06
C ALA A 26 16.64 19.95 11.95
N ALA A 27 17.55 19.05 12.33
CA ALA A 27 17.26 17.62 12.40
C ALA A 27 16.01 17.46 13.27
N GLU A 28 14.90 17.02 12.69
CA GLU A 28 13.70 16.73 13.44
C GLU A 28 14.04 15.67 14.48
N THR A 29 13.84 16.00 15.76
CA THR A 29 14.05 15.06 16.85
C THR A 29 13.21 13.81 16.60
N PRO A 30 13.82 12.61 16.60
CA PRO A 30 13.10 11.36 16.36
C PRO A 30 11.83 11.28 17.23
N PRO A 31 10.71 10.72 16.74
CA PRO A 31 9.43 10.73 17.46
C PRO A 31 9.51 10.23 18.91
N MET A 32 10.39 9.26 19.17
CA MET A 32 10.60 8.66 20.50
C MET A 32 11.49 9.50 21.43
N ASP A 33 12.25 10.46 20.88
CA ASP A 33 13.14 11.34 21.64
C ASP A 33 12.47 12.67 22.01
N ARG A 34 11.22 12.89 21.56
CA ARG A 34 10.44 14.08 21.91
C ARG A 34 10.10 14.12 23.40
N LEU A 35 10.24 15.30 24.00
CA LEU A 35 9.93 15.54 25.41
C LEU A 35 8.42 15.46 25.66
N LEU A 36 8.00 14.85 26.78
CA LEU A 36 6.59 14.71 27.14
C LEU A 36 5.85 16.04 27.22
N SER A 37 6.52 17.11 27.67
CA SER A 37 5.99 18.48 27.67
C SER A 37 5.49 18.97 26.31
N THR A 38 6.02 18.44 25.21
CA THR A 38 5.58 18.79 23.85
C THR A 38 4.43 17.93 23.33
N LEU A 39 4.08 16.86 24.06
CA LEU A 39 3.14 15.81 23.64
C LEU A 39 1.87 15.79 24.49
N VAL A 40 1.94 16.28 25.72
CA VAL A 40 0.82 16.32 26.65
C VAL A 40 -0.28 17.26 26.17
N ARG A 41 -1.52 16.83 26.37
CA ARG A 41 -2.72 17.66 26.26
C ARG A 41 -3.23 17.99 27.67
N GLU A 42 -4.04 19.04 27.77
CA GLU A 42 -4.68 19.41 29.03
C GLU A 42 -5.48 18.22 29.58
N PRO A 43 -5.17 17.74 30.79
CA PRO A 43 -5.77 16.54 31.31
C PRO A 43 -7.22 16.81 31.75
N VAL A 44 -8.13 15.92 31.37
CA VAL A 44 -9.47 15.91 31.96
C VAL A 44 -9.39 15.23 33.32
N THR A 45 -9.85 15.93 34.36
CA THR A 45 -9.74 15.50 35.75
C THR A 45 -11.09 15.47 36.46
N CYS A 46 -11.15 14.78 37.60
CA CYS A 46 -12.28 14.83 38.53
C CYS A 46 -11.80 14.80 39.99
N LEU A 47 -12.68 15.19 40.91
CA LEU A 47 -12.45 15.10 42.36
C LEU A 47 -12.79 13.69 42.88
N PRO A 48 -12.19 13.25 44.01
CA PRO A 48 -12.37 11.89 44.54
C PRO A 48 -13.80 11.55 44.97
N ASP A 49 -14.60 12.55 45.33
CA ASP A 49 -15.99 12.45 45.75
C ASP A 49 -16.98 12.42 44.58
N ALA A 50 -16.52 12.70 43.34
CA ALA A 50 -17.35 12.61 42.15
C ALA A 50 -17.93 11.21 42.00
N SER A 51 -19.22 11.12 41.69
CA SER A 51 -19.88 9.82 41.51
C SER A 51 -19.35 9.11 40.27
N ILE A 52 -19.29 7.77 40.31
CA ILE A 52 -18.91 6.95 39.15
C ILE A 52 -19.74 7.33 37.92
N ALA A 53 -21.06 7.56 38.08
CA ALA A 53 -21.93 8.02 37.00
C ALA A 53 -21.44 9.33 36.35
N SER A 54 -21.13 10.35 37.16
CA SER A 54 -20.66 11.65 36.65
C SER A 54 -19.32 11.55 35.93
N VAL A 55 -18.45 10.67 36.42
CA VAL A 55 -17.15 10.38 35.81
C VAL A 55 -17.31 9.69 34.46
N LEU A 56 -18.17 8.67 34.37
CA LEU A 56 -18.45 7.98 33.11
C LEU A 56 -19.12 8.90 32.08
N GLN A 57 -20.03 9.78 32.52
CA GLN A 57 -20.61 10.81 31.65
C GLN A 57 -19.56 11.79 31.13
N THR A 58 -18.62 12.20 31.98
CA THR A 58 -17.49 13.06 31.60
C THR A 58 -16.60 12.35 30.58
N MET A 59 -16.24 11.08 30.84
CA MET A 59 -15.44 10.27 29.93
C MET A 59 -16.13 10.11 28.56
N HIS A 60 -17.44 9.87 28.56
CA HIS A 60 -18.22 9.76 27.33
C HIS A 60 -18.30 11.11 26.58
N ARG A 61 -18.62 12.21 27.29
CA ARG A 61 -18.76 13.56 26.72
C ARG A 61 -17.48 14.02 26.03
N TYR A 62 -16.33 13.81 26.67
CA TYR A 62 -15.03 14.21 26.13
C TYR A 62 -14.39 13.12 25.25
N ALA A 63 -15.07 11.99 25.03
CA ALA A 63 -14.58 10.84 24.27
C ALA A 63 -13.19 10.34 24.71
N ILE A 64 -12.95 10.32 26.03
CA ILE A 64 -11.68 9.92 26.64
C ILE A 64 -11.75 8.52 27.25
N GLY A 65 -10.66 7.76 27.15
CA GLY A 65 -10.56 6.40 27.67
C GLY A 65 -10.09 6.30 29.12
N SER A 66 -9.67 7.41 29.71
CA SER A 66 -9.18 7.51 31.07
C SER A 66 -9.44 8.90 31.65
N ILE A 67 -9.50 8.99 32.97
CA ILE A 67 -9.65 10.24 33.72
C ILE A 67 -8.77 10.19 34.97
N VAL A 68 -8.12 11.29 35.29
CA VAL A 68 -7.24 11.39 36.46
C VAL A 68 -8.02 12.00 37.61
N VAL A 69 -7.97 11.34 38.76
CA VAL A 69 -8.53 11.84 40.00
C VAL A 69 -7.49 12.71 40.69
N VAL A 70 -7.85 13.95 40.99
CA VAL A 70 -6.96 14.95 41.60
C VAL A 70 -7.53 15.47 42.92
N ASP A 71 -6.67 15.99 43.79
CA ASP A 71 -7.10 16.74 44.96
C ASP A 71 -7.39 18.23 44.64
N GLN A 72 -7.67 19.02 45.67
CA GLN A 72 -7.97 20.46 45.52
C GLN A 72 -6.78 21.26 44.97
N GLU A 73 -5.54 20.78 45.16
CA GLU A 73 -4.32 21.41 44.68
C GLU A 73 -3.89 20.98 43.27
N GLN A 74 -4.70 20.14 42.59
CA GLN A 74 -4.41 19.51 41.29
C GLN A 74 -3.26 18.47 41.33
N ARG A 75 -3.03 17.84 42.48
CA ARG A 75 -2.10 16.72 42.59
C ARG A 75 -2.84 15.42 42.23
N PRO A 76 -2.26 14.55 41.40
CA PRO A 76 -2.92 13.31 41.02
C PRO A 76 -2.91 12.31 42.20
N ILE A 77 -4.09 11.82 42.56
CA ILE A 77 -4.30 10.87 43.67
C ILE A 77 -4.91 9.53 43.19
N GLY A 78 -5.38 9.48 41.94
CA GLY A 78 -5.75 8.23 41.29
C GLY A 78 -5.97 8.37 39.78
N ILE A 79 -6.17 7.24 39.11
CA ILE A 79 -6.60 7.18 37.70
C ILE A 79 -7.69 6.12 37.54
N PHE A 80 -8.66 6.39 36.69
CA PHE A 80 -9.69 5.45 36.31
C PHE A 80 -9.78 5.33 34.79
N THR A 81 -9.84 4.11 34.27
CA THR A 81 -9.86 3.82 32.83
C THR A 81 -11.09 3.00 32.43
N LEU A 82 -11.43 3.00 31.14
CA LEU A 82 -12.48 2.11 30.61
C LEU A 82 -12.18 0.62 30.83
N HIS A 83 -10.93 0.24 31.03
CA HIS A 83 -10.58 -1.12 31.40
C HIS A 83 -10.98 -1.46 32.84
N ASP A 84 -10.85 -0.49 33.75
CA ASP A 84 -11.27 -0.64 35.15
C ASP A 84 -12.79 -0.71 35.29
N LEU A 85 -13.54 -0.09 34.36
CA LEU A 85 -15.00 -0.13 34.35
C LEU A 85 -15.54 -1.57 34.40
N LEU A 86 -14.99 -2.47 33.58
CA LEU A 86 -15.48 -3.85 33.53
C LEU A 86 -15.23 -4.59 34.85
N SER A 87 -13.98 -4.57 35.34
CA SER A 87 -13.56 -5.38 36.47
C SER A 87 -13.90 -4.79 37.84
N ARG A 88 -14.01 -3.47 37.96
CA ARG A 88 -14.20 -2.79 39.26
C ARG A 88 -15.59 -2.22 39.47
N VAL A 89 -16.38 -2.04 38.40
CA VAL A 89 -17.73 -1.46 38.49
C VAL A 89 -18.78 -2.43 37.94
N ALA A 90 -18.67 -2.85 36.69
CA ALA A 90 -19.71 -3.60 36.00
C ALA A 90 -19.87 -5.03 36.53
N LEU A 91 -18.78 -5.81 36.60
CA LEU A 91 -18.82 -7.18 37.12
C LEU A 91 -19.16 -7.25 38.62
N PRO A 92 -18.62 -6.37 39.49
CA PRO A 92 -19.01 -6.32 40.90
C PRO A 92 -20.38 -5.70 41.17
N GLN A 93 -21.07 -5.18 40.14
CA GLN A 93 -22.37 -4.51 40.24
C GLN A 93 -22.39 -3.36 41.26
N ARG A 94 -21.34 -2.53 41.27
CA ARG A 94 -21.23 -1.35 42.13
C ARG A 94 -22.34 -0.34 41.83
N ASN A 95 -22.79 0.39 42.86
CA ASN A 95 -23.73 1.46 42.67
C ASN A 95 -23.04 2.67 42.02
N LEU A 96 -23.60 3.17 40.92
CA LEU A 96 -23.02 4.28 40.17
C LEU A 96 -23.05 5.63 40.92
N THR A 97 -23.77 5.71 42.04
CA THR A 97 -23.72 6.87 42.95
C THR A 97 -22.53 6.86 43.90
N GLU A 98 -21.79 5.74 43.99
CA GLU A 98 -20.59 5.66 44.83
C GLU A 98 -19.47 6.61 44.32
N PRO A 99 -18.61 7.14 45.21
CA PRO A 99 -17.47 7.96 44.83
C PRO A 99 -16.44 7.22 43.97
N ILE A 100 -15.86 7.90 42.98
CA ILE A 100 -14.81 7.35 42.11
C ILE A 100 -13.56 6.92 42.89
N ALA A 101 -13.29 7.53 44.05
CA ALA A 101 -12.19 7.17 44.94
C ALA A 101 -12.22 5.72 45.44
N GLN A 102 -13.37 5.04 45.34
CA GLN A 102 -13.52 3.63 45.71
C GLN A 102 -13.06 2.67 44.61
N VAL A 103 -12.97 3.12 43.35
CA VAL A 103 -12.68 2.25 42.20
C VAL A 103 -11.46 2.69 41.38
N MET A 104 -10.89 3.87 41.68
CA MET A 104 -9.66 4.36 41.05
C MET A 104 -8.43 3.53 41.42
N THR A 105 -7.44 3.52 40.53
CA THR A 105 -6.08 3.00 40.81
C THR A 105 -5.29 4.06 41.56
N ARG A 106 -4.69 3.71 42.70
CA ARG A 106 -3.89 4.61 43.55
C ARG A 106 -2.38 4.48 43.33
N ASP A 107 -1.94 3.36 42.77
CA ASP A 107 -0.54 3.18 42.38
C ASP A 107 -0.30 3.88 41.05
N LEU A 108 0.27 5.08 41.12
CA LEU A 108 0.42 5.98 39.98
C LEU A 108 1.86 6.00 39.50
N THR A 109 2.06 5.73 38.22
CA THR A 109 3.34 5.98 37.56
C THR A 109 3.35 7.37 36.95
N THR A 110 4.31 8.19 37.39
CA THR A 110 4.48 9.57 36.97
C THR A 110 5.85 9.78 36.33
N LEU A 111 5.92 10.62 35.30
CA LEU A 111 7.18 11.09 34.70
C LEU A 111 7.25 12.63 34.68
N PRO A 112 8.45 13.23 34.73
CA PRO A 112 8.61 14.68 34.60
C PRO A 112 8.36 15.16 33.15
N PRO A 113 8.03 16.45 32.94
CA PRO A 113 7.83 17.04 31.59
C PRO A 113 9.04 16.91 30.66
N LYS A 114 10.23 16.77 31.23
CA LYS A 114 11.50 16.61 30.52
C LYS A 114 11.82 15.16 30.15
N ALA A 115 11.00 14.19 30.55
CA ALA A 115 11.16 12.82 30.09
C ALA A 115 10.83 12.72 28.59
N THR A 116 11.31 11.68 27.92
CA THR A 116 11.03 11.42 26.50
C THR A 116 9.85 10.47 26.29
N ALA A 117 9.31 10.44 25.07
CA ALA A 117 8.32 9.43 24.65
C ALA A 117 8.84 7.99 24.82
N TYR A 118 10.15 7.75 24.64
CA TYR A 118 10.80 6.47 24.90
C TYR A 118 10.75 6.09 26.38
N GLU A 119 11.07 7.02 27.27
CA GLU A 119 10.98 6.78 28.72
C GLU A 119 9.54 6.49 29.16
N ALA A 120 8.55 7.15 28.56
CA ALA A 120 7.14 6.83 28.77
C ALA A 120 6.78 5.42 28.28
N ALA A 121 7.22 5.03 27.08
CA ALA A 121 7.01 3.67 26.57
C ALA A 121 7.64 2.61 27.48
N LEU A 122 8.87 2.85 27.94
CA LEU A 122 9.58 1.94 28.83
C LEU A 122 8.89 1.81 30.20
N ALA A 123 8.36 2.92 30.74
CA ALA A 123 7.57 2.89 31.97
C ALA A 123 6.28 2.07 31.80
N MET A 124 5.58 2.22 30.66
CA MET A 124 4.39 1.43 30.35
C MET A 124 4.67 -0.08 30.34
N VAL A 125 5.77 -0.49 29.68
CA VAL A 125 6.19 -1.90 29.62
C VAL A 125 6.59 -2.43 31.00
N ARG A 126 7.43 -1.70 31.74
CA ARG A 126 7.95 -2.13 33.04
C ARG A 126 6.86 -2.30 34.09
N HIS A 127 5.87 -1.41 34.08
CA HIS A 127 4.81 -1.38 35.08
C HIS A 127 3.52 -2.07 34.62
N GLY A 128 3.46 -2.55 33.36
CA GLY A 128 2.27 -3.20 32.81
C GLY A 128 1.06 -2.26 32.69
N ILE A 129 1.32 -0.96 32.46
CA ILE A 129 0.30 0.10 32.42
C ILE A 129 0.21 0.70 31.01
N ARG A 130 -0.94 1.31 30.70
CA ARG A 130 -1.20 1.93 29.38
C ARG A 130 -1.24 3.45 29.39
N HIS A 131 -1.06 4.06 30.56
CA HIS A 131 -1.10 5.50 30.74
C HIS A 131 0.00 5.90 31.71
N VAL A 132 0.71 6.98 31.39
CA VAL A 132 1.70 7.61 32.26
C VAL A 132 1.24 9.04 32.54
N LEU A 133 1.25 9.42 33.81
CA LEU A 133 0.92 10.77 34.24
C LEU A 133 2.17 11.65 34.10
N VAL A 134 1.99 12.84 33.55
CA VAL A 134 3.08 13.83 33.47
C VAL A 134 2.86 14.86 34.57
N VAL A 135 3.84 14.96 35.46
CA VAL A 135 3.75 15.76 36.68
C VAL A 135 4.92 16.74 36.74
N ASP A 136 4.60 18.00 37.00
CA ASP A 136 5.58 19.05 37.26
C ASP A 136 5.35 19.64 38.65
N SER A 137 6.39 19.64 39.48
CA SER A 137 6.34 20.18 40.85
C SER A 137 5.15 19.68 41.67
N GLY A 138 4.80 18.40 41.50
CA GLY A 138 3.69 17.72 42.18
C GLY A 138 2.31 17.92 41.55
N ARG A 139 2.17 18.78 40.53
CA ARG A 139 0.89 19.04 39.86
C ARG A 139 0.78 18.28 38.54
N LEU A 140 -0.41 17.76 38.25
CA LEU A 140 -0.68 17.09 36.99
C LEU A 140 -0.68 18.11 35.84
N ILE A 141 0.14 17.87 34.82
CA ILE A 141 0.19 18.71 33.61
C ILE A 141 -0.28 17.97 32.36
N GLY A 142 -0.42 16.65 32.42
CA GLY A 142 -0.97 15.87 31.32
C GLY A 142 -0.96 14.37 31.54
N VAL A 143 -1.52 13.66 30.57
CA VAL A 143 -1.52 12.19 30.50
C VAL A 143 -1.03 11.78 29.12
N ILE A 144 -0.16 10.78 29.07
CA ILE A 144 0.28 10.15 27.83
C ILE A 144 -0.21 8.71 27.84
N SER A 145 -1.04 8.35 26.86
CA SER A 145 -1.48 6.98 26.66
C SER A 145 -0.56 6.22 25.69
N GLU A 146 -0.58 4.90 25.76
CA GLU A 146 0.06 4.02 24.78
C GLU A 146 -0.34 4.39 23.33
N LYS A 147 -1.61 4.75 23.12
CA LYS A 147 -2.13 5.21 21.82
C LYS A 147 -1.49 6.51 21.35
N ASP A 148 -1.17 7.43 22.27
CA ASP A 148 -0.51 8.69 21.93
C ASP A 148 0.90 8.43 21.44
N LEU A 149 1.65 7.54 22.10
CA LEU A 149 2.99 7.13 21.69
C LEU A 149 2.99 6.49 20.29
N PHE A 150 2.04 5.59 20.01
CA PHE A 150 1.85 5.03 18.67
C PHE A 150 1.45 6.08 17.62
N SER A 151 0.80 7.17 18.04
CA SER A 151 0.37 8.24 17.13
C SER A 151 1.48 9.24 16.78
N LEU A 152 2.57 9.30 17.57
CA LEU A 152 3.75 10.11 17.25
C LEU A 152 4.47 9.64 15.98
N GLN A 153 4.23 8.40 15.57
CA GLN A 153 4.79 7.79 14.36
C GLN A 153 3.94 8.03 13.10
N ARG A 154 2.90 8.87 13.15
CA ARG A 154 1.97 9.03 12.02
C ARG A 154 2.62 9.79 10.85
N VAL A 155 3.04 9.03 9.85
CA VAL A 155 3.15 9.50 8.48
C VAL A 155 1.75 9.95 8.01
N SER A 156 1.57 11.25 7.82
CA SER A 156 0.33 11.80 7.26
C SER A 156 0.27 11.44 5.77
N MET A 157 -0.81 10.84 5.29
CA MET A 157 -1.00 10.50 3.86
C MET A 157 -0.78 11.72 2.96
N ARG A 158 -1.27 12.89 3.40
CA ARG A 158 -1.11 14.15 2.66
C ARG A 158 0.35 14.61 2.64
N GLN A 159 1.04 14.49 3.78
CA GLN A 159 2.44 14.89 3.90
C GLN A 159 3.32 13.99 3.03
N LEU A 160 3.20 12.66 3.17
CA LEU A 160 3.94 11.69 2.36
C LEU A 160 3.71 11.90 0.87
N SER A 161 2.46 12.12 0.43
CA SER A 161 2.17 12.43 -0.97
C SER A 161 2.87 13.70 -1.44
N GLN A 162 2.93 14.74 -0.60
CA GLN A 162 3.61 16.00 -0.92
C GLN A 162 5.13 15.85 -0.94
N ASP A 163 5.68 15.07 -0.01
CA ASP A 163 7.12 14.81 0.10
C ASP A 163 7.62 14.00 -1.10
N ILE A 164 6.87 12.96 -1.50
CA ILE A 164 7.14 12.21 -2.73
C ILE A 164 7.18 13.15 -3.94
N LYS A 165 6.19 14.02 -4.12
CA LYS A 165 6.15 14.96 -5.26
C LYS A 165 7.31 15.94 -5.27
N ASN A 166 7.80 16.34 -4.09
CA ASN A 166 8.85 17.33 -3.94
C ASN A 166 10.26 16.72 -3.88
N ALA A 167 10.39 15.40 -3.72
CA ALA A 167 11.66 14.69 -3.59
C ALA A 167 12.65 15.09 -4.69
N ASP A 168 13.88 15.43 -4.36
CA ASP A 168 14.89 15.91 -5.32
C ASP A 168 15.97 14.88 -5.64
N SER A 169 15.93 13.72 -4.97
CA SER A 169 16.94 12.68 -5.09
C SER A 169 16.36 11.27 -5.02
N LEU A 170 17.10 10.31 -5.56
CA LEU A 170 16.78 8.89 -5.46
C LEU A 170 16.79 8.40 -4.00
N GLU A 171 17.69 8.90 -3.16
CA GLU A 171 17.75 8.51 -1.74
C GLU A 171 16.48 8.91 -0.98
N SER A 172 15.94 10.11 -1.23
CA SER A 172 14.64 10.52 -0.67
C SER A 172 13.51 9.60 -1.13
N LEU A 173 13.47 9.24 -2.43
CA LEU A 173 12.44 8.33 -2.96
C LEU A 173 12.53 6.92 -2.36
N LYS A 174 13.74 6.40 -2.11
CA LYS A 174 13.96 5.13 -1.41
C LYS A 174 13.38 5.16 0.00
N GLN A 175 13.60 6.26 0.73
CA GLN A 175 13.01 6.46 2.05
C GLN A 175 11.48 6.51 1.98
N PHE A 176 10.91 7.32 1.08
CA PHE A 176 9.45 7.42 0.96
C PHE A 176 8.80 6.11 0.54
N SER A 177 9.43 5.32 -0.32
CA SER A 177 8.97 3.96 -0.64
C SER A 177 8.83 3.07 0.61
N ALA A 178 9.79 3.15 1.53
CA ALA A 178 9.71 2.45 2.81
C ALA A 178 8.59 2.99 3.71
N GLU A 179 8.38 4.31 3.72
CA GLU A 179 7.29 4.95 4.46
C GLU A 179 5.91 4.57 3.91
N VAL A 180 5.74 4.48 2.58
CA VAL A 180 4.53 3.95 1.92
C VAL A 180 4.20 2.56 2.43
N ARG A 181 5.21 1.66 2.48
CA ARG A 181 5.03 0.29 3.01
C ARG A 181 4.62 0.30 4.48
N THR A 182 5.27 1.10 5.32
CA THR A 182 4.95 1.22 6.76
C THR A 182 3.53 1.73 6.99
N LEU A 183 3.11 2.73 6.22
CA LEU A 183 1.76 3.29 6.29
C LEU A 183 0.70 2.27 5.83
N ALA A 184 0.95 1.58 4.71
CA ALA A 184 0.07 0.52 4.22
C ALA A 184 -0.08 -0.63 5.24
N GLN A 185 1.01 -1.02 5.91
CA GLN A 185 0.96 -2.01 6.99
C GLN A 185 0.13 -1.53 8.19
N SER A 186 0.29 -0.25 8.56
CA SER A 186 -0.50 0.35 9.64
C SER A 186 -2.00 0.37 9.33
N MET A 187 -2.37 0.71 8.08
CA MET A 187 -3.76 0.67 7.60
C MET A 187 -4.33 -0.76 7.62
N LEU A 188 -3.52 -1.75 7.23
CA LEU A 188 -3.92 -3.16 7.27
C LEU A 188 -4.23 -3.62 8.71
N VAL A 189 -3.37 -3.27 9.68
CA VAL A 189 -3.57 -3.60 11.10
C VAL A 189 -4.81 -2.92 11.68
N GLN A 190 -5.12 -1.71 11.22
CA GLN A 190 -6.33 -0.98 11.61
C GLN A 190 -7.62 -1.53 10.97
N GLY A 191 -7.51 -2.54 10.11
CA GLY A 191 -8.67 -3.18 9.48
C GLY A 191 -9.25 -2.42 8.30
N VAL A 192 -8.47 -1.53 7.67
CA VAL A 192 -8.87 -0.89 6.40
C VAL A 192 -9.16 -1.97 5.36
N ALA A 193 -10.25 -1.82 4.62
CA ALA A 193 -10.64 -2.79 3.61
C ALA A 193 -9.62 -2.86 2.46
N ALA A 194 -9.50 -4.05 1.87
CA ALA A 194 -8.41 -4.36 0.94
C ALA A 194 -8.49 -3.52 -0.35
N GLU A 195 -9.70 -3.19 -0.81
CA GLU A 195 -9.93 -2.31 -1.96
C GLU A 195 -9.26 -0.95 -1.77
N GLN A 196 -9.58 -0.28 -0.66
CA GLN A 196 -9.02 1.04 -0.32
C GLN A 196 -7.51 0.94 -0.12
N LEU A 197 -7.03 -0.13 0.52
CA LEU A 197 -5.61 -0.33 0.77
C LEU A 197 -4.81 -0.55 -0.53
N THR A 198 -5.27 -1.37 -1.47
CA THR A 198 -4.57 -1.59 -2.75
C THR A 198 -4.60 -0.33 -3.62
N GLN A 199 -5.72 0.39 -3.66
CA GLN A 199 -5.82 1.67 -4.39
C GLN A 199 -4.86 2.72 -3.80
N PHE A 200 -4.75 2.76 -2.48
CA PHE A 200 -3.84 3.65 -1.78
C PHE A 200 -2.37 3.34 -2.08
N ILE A 201 -1.96 2.07 -1.96
CA ILE A 201 -0.61 1.62 -2.29
C ILE A 201 -0.28 1.99 -3.73
N ALA A 202 -1.14 1.65 -4.69
CA ALA A 202 -0.92 1.95 -6.10
C ALA A 202 -0.81 3.45 -6.36
N SER A 203 -1.64 4.28 -5.72
CA SER A 203 -1.61 5.73 -5.93
C SER A 203 -0.33 6.38 -5.42
N LEU A 204 0.23 5.92 -4.30
CA LEU A 204 1.50 6.45 -3.78
C LEU A 204 2.70 5.92 -4.56
N ASN A 205 2.67 4.65 -4.99
CA ASN A 205 3.68 4.10 -5.87
C ASN A 205 3.70 4.84 -7.22
N ASP A 206 2.53 5.15 -7.79
CA ASP A 206 2.40 5.96 -9.01
C ASP A 206 3.10 7.31 -8.85
N LEU A 207 2.84 8.04 -7.76
CA LEU A 207 3.48 9.33 -7.50
C LEU A 207 5.00 9.21 -7.39
N LEU A 208 5.47 8.12 -6.76
CA LEU A 208 6.89 7.83 -6.61
C LEU A 208 7.52 7.57 -7.98
N THR A 209 6.91 6.70 -8.79
CA THR A 209 7.37 6.39 -10.15
C THR A 209 7.35 7.63 -11.03
N GLN A 210 6.28 8.42 -11.01
CA GLN A 210 6.19 9.69 -11.74
C GLN A 210 7.31 10.65 -11.36
N ARG A 211 7.57 10.81 -10.05
CA ARG A 211 8.64 11.70 -9.60
C ARG A 211 10.01 11.19 -10.01
N LEU A 212 10.24 9.89 -9.93
CA LEU A 212 11.48 9.26 -10.36
C LEU A 212 11.72 9.50 -11.86
N ILE A 213 10.69 9.34 -12.68
CA ILE A 213 10.74 9.66 -14.11
C ILE A 213 11.07 11.14 -14.33
N ASP A 214 10.45 12.06 -13.59
CA ASP A 214 10.76 13.50 -13.67
C ASP A 214 12.23 13.81 -13.35
N LEU A 215 12.82 13.14 -12.35
CA LEU A 215 14.22 13.34 -11.97
C LEU A 215 15.17 12.85 -13.07
N GLU A 216 14.90 11.69 -13.65
CA GLU A 216 15.70 11.12 -14.73
C GLU A 216 15.55 11.92 -16.04
N PHE A 217 14.36 12.43 -16.35
CA PHE A 217 14.12 13.26 -17.53
C PHE A 217 14.67 14.69 -17.41
N ARG A 218 14.86 15.22 -16.20
CA ARG A 218 15.42 16.58 -16.01
C ARG A 218 16.78 16.76 -16.68
N GLN A 219 17.56 15.69 -16.77
CA GLN A 219 18.92 15.71 -17.32
C GLN A 219 18.96 15.43 -18.83
N GLU A 220 17.80 15.23 -19.48
CA GLU A 220 17.70 14.69 -20.84
C GLU A 220 16.96 15.66 -21.77
N GLU A 221 17.55 15.96 -22.92
CA GLU A 221 16.88 16.75 -23.97
C GLU A 221 16.02 15.85 -24.85
N LEU A 222 14.79 15.56 -24.43
CA LEU A 222 13.86 14.71 -25.20
C LEU A 222 13.32 15.39 -26.48
N GLY A 223 13.56 16.70 -26.65
CA GLY A 223 13.13 17.46 -27.82
C GLY A 223 11.62 17.38 -28.05
N ALA A 224 11.19 17.15 -29.29
CA ALA A 224 9.78 17.04 -29.67
C ALA A 224 9.21 15.61 -29.55
N ILE A 225 9.92 14.68 -28.90
CA ILE A 225 9.43 13.30 -28.76
C ILE A 225 8.21 13.32 -27.83
N ARG A 226 7.06 12.94 -28.37
CA ARG A 226 5.84 12.74 -27.58
C ARG A 226 5.84 11.30 -27.08
N LEU A 227 5.81 11.11 -25.77
CA LEU A 227 5.86 9.78 -25.17
C LEU A 227 4.92 9.67 -23.98
N CYS A 228 4.53 8.44 -23.66
CA CYS A 228 3.83 8.08 -22.44
C CYS A 228 4.48 6.83 -21.84
N TRP A 229 4.82 6.90 -20.56
CA TRP A 229 5.12 5.72 -19.75
C TRP A 229 3.82 4.99 -19.41
N LEU A 230 3.80 3.69 -19.63
CA LEU A 230 2.68 2.80 -19.39
C LEU A 230 2.97 1.96 -18.15
N ALA A 231 2.05 2.00 -17.19
CA ALA A 231 1.96 0.98 -16.15
C ALA A 231 1.21 -0.22 -16.72
N LEU A 232 1.72 -1.44 -16.50
CA LEU A 232 1.16 -2.69 -17.00
C LEU A 232 0.78 -3.60 -15.81
N GLY A 233 0.11 -4.72 -16.10
CA GLY A 233 -0.17 -5.74 -15.10
C GLY A 233 -0.87 -5.17 -13.85
N SER A 234 -0.38 -5.52 -12.66
CA SER A 234 -1.05 -5.12 -11.41
C SER A 234 -1.00 -3.61 -11.11
N GLU A 235 0.03 -2.90 -11.57
CA GLU A 235 0.13 -1.44 -11.47
C GLU A 235 -0.86 -0.76 -12.41
N GLY A 236 -0.99 -1.28 -13.63
CA GLY A 236 -1.98 -0.79 -14.60
C GLY A 236 -3.43 -1.02 -14.16
N ARG A 237 -3.68 -2.01 -13.29
CA ARG A 237 -5.00 -2.25 -12.65
C ARG A 237 -5.22 -1.54 -11.31
N LEU A 238 -4.21 -0.85 -10.77
CA LEU A 238 -4.24 -0.26 -9.41
C LEU A 238 -4.48 -1.30 -8.31
N GLU A 239 -3.84 -2.46 -8.43
CA GLU A 239 -4.04 -3.65 -7.57
C GLU A 239 -2.74 -4.13 -6.92
N GLN A 240 -1.71 -3.27 -6.87
CA GLN A 240 -0.43 -3.58 -6.25
C GLN A 240 -0.59 -3.93 -4.76
N THR A 241 0.28 -4.84 -4.31
CA THR A 241 0.40 -5.25 -2.90
C THR A 241 1.72 -4.76 -2.30
N LEU A 242 2.03 -5.13 -1.05
CA LEU A 242 3.28 -4.71 -0.38
C LEU A 242 4.54 -5.22 -1.10
N SER A 243 4.43 -6.38 -1.75
CA SER A 243 5.44 -6.92 -2.66
C SER A 243 4.88 -6.90 -4.08
N THR A 244 5.53 -6.13 -4.95
CA THR A 244 5.22 -6.02 -6.38
C THR A 244 6.51 -5.82 -7.16
N ASP A 245 6.62 -6.49 -8.29
CA ASP A 245 7.55 -6.15 -9.34
C ASP A 245 7.07 -4.94 -10.14
N GLN A 246 7.94 -4.44 -11.01
CA GLN A 246 7.65 -3.37 -11.96
C GLN A 246 7.31 -3.95 -13.33
N ASP A 247 6.09 -3.70 -13.81
CA ASP A 247 5.68 -4.03 -15.19
C ASP A 247 5.38 -2.73 -15.92
N ASN A 248 6.23 -2.35 -16.88
CA ASN A 248 6.09 -1.07 -17.58
C ASN A 248 6.55 -1.11 -19.03
N GLY A 249 6.13 -0.11 -19.81
CA GLY A 249 6.54 0.09 -21.19
C GLY A 249 6.45 1.55 -21.60
N ILE A 250 6.95 1.88 -22.79
CA ILE A 250 6.85 3.22 -23.38
C ILE A 250 6.09 3.13 -24.70
N ILE A 251 5.12 4.02 -24.86
CA ILE A 251 4.52 4.35 -26.15
C ILE A 251 4.98 5.74 -26.58
N PHE A 252 5.42 5.90 -27.82
CA PHE A 252 5.84 7.20 -28.34
C PHE A 252 5.37 7.48 -29.77
N GLU A 253 5.38 8.76 -30.15
CA GLU A 253 5.26 9.22 -31.54
C GLU A 253 6.60 9.83 -31.96
N PRO A 254 7.26 9.31 -33.02
CA PRO A 254 8.51 9.89 -33.49
C PRO A 254 8.26 11.27 -34.10
N PRO A 255 9.12 12.27 -33.81
CA PRO A 255 9.10 13.55 -34.52
C PRO A 255 9.21 13.37 -36.04
N ALA A 256 8.65 14.32 -36.79
CA ALA A 256 8.78 14.33 -38.24
C ALA A 256 10.26 14.25 -38.67
N GLY A 257 10.57 13.34 -39.60
CA GLY A 257 11.95 13.12 -40.08
C GLY A 257 12.80 12.20 -39.21
N THR A 258 12.26 11.61 -38.13
CA THR A 258 12.96 10.60 -37.31
C THR A 258 12.30 9.23 -37.41
N THR A 259 13.09 8.16 -37.29
CA THR A 259 12.58 6.78 -37.29
C THR A 259 12.24 6.32 -35.86
N PRO A 260 11.30 5.38 -35.68
CA PRO A 260 11.05 4.75 -34.38
C PRO A 260 12.32 4.17 -33.73
N GLU A 261 13.21 3.59 -34.53
CA GLU A 261 14.47 3.02 -34.06
C GLU A 261 15.38 4.08 -33.44
N ALA A 262 15.56 5.23 -34.11
CA ALA A 262 16.40 6.32 -33.61
C ALA A 262 15.84 6.94 -32.32
N VAL A 263 14.51 7.03 -32.20
CA VAL A 263 13.86 7.47 -30.95
C VAL A 263 14.08 6.44 -29.84
N ARG A 264 13.90 5.15 -30.14
CA ARG A 264 14.10 4.05 -29.19
C ARG A 264 15.54 4.00 -28.67
N GLU A 265 16.54 4.16 -29.53
CA GLU A 265 17.96 4.19 -29.14
C GLU A 265 18.27 5.28 -28.10
N ARG A 266 17.56 6.41 -28.15
CA ARG A 266 17.66 7.49 -27.17
C ARG A 266 16.92 7.19 -25.87
N LEU A 267 15.74 6.55 -25.95
CA LEU A 267 14.90 6.28 -24.79
C LEU A 267 15.40 5.10 -23.95
N LEU A 268 15.98 4.07 -24.56
CA LEU A 268 16.37 2.84 -23.86
C LEU A 268 17.39 3.06 -22.71
N PRO A 269 18.47 3.86 -22.87
CA PRO A 269 19.38 4.15 -21.77
C PRO A 269 18.67 4.84 -20.60
N ILE A 270 17.76 5.78 -20.88
CA ILE A 270 17.00 6.52 -19.86
C ILE A 270 16.04 5.58 -19.15
N ALA A 271 15.28 4.77 -19.90
CA ALA A 271 14.37 3.77 -19.37
C ALA A 271 15.11 2.78 -18.46
N LYS A 272 16.32 2.34 -18.84
CA LYS A 272 17.16 1.46 -18.03
C LYS A 272 17.53 2.11 -16.69
N ARG A 273 17.90 3.39 -16.67
CA ARG A 273 18.19 4.09 -15.40
C ARG A 273 16.94 4.19 -14.53
N ILE A 274 15.79 4.52 -15.12
CA ILE A 274 14.50 4.56 -14.41
C ILE A 274 14.17 3.19 -13.81
N ASN A 275 14.28 2.09 -14.58
CA ASN A 275 14.00 0.74 -14.10
C ASN A 275 14.95 0.31 -12.96
N LEU A 276 16.25 0.64 -13.04
CA LEU A 276 17.21 0.38 -11.97
C LEU A 276 16.97 1.24 -10.72
N ALA A 277 16.53 2.48 -10.89
CA ALA A 277 16.18 3.35 -9.77
C ALA A 277 14.89 2.88 -9.07
N LEU A 278 13.92 2.35 -9.83
CA LEU A 278 12.73 1.68 -9.26
C LEU A 278 13.13 0.43 -8.45
N ASP A 279 14.07 -0.38 -8.96
CA ASP A 279 14.62 -1.53 -8.23
C ASP A 279 15.26 -1.10 -6.91
N ALA A 280 16.07 -0.03 -6.95
CA ALA A 280 16.65 0.56 -5.74
C ALA A 280 15.60 1.07 -4.73
N CYS A 281 14.44 1.52 -5.20
CA CYS A 281 13.29 1.90 -4.37
C CYS A 281 12.49 0.69 -3.84
N GLY A 282 12.87 -0.54 -4.17
CA GLY A 282 12.21 -1.77 -3.71
C GLY A 282 11.12 -2.30 -4.63
N PHE A 283 11.10 -1.87 -5.91
CA PHE A 283 10.28 -2.46 -6.96
C PHE A 283 11.16 -3.39 -7.82
N PRO A 284 11.33 -4.67 -7.42
CA PRO A 284 12.27 -5.58 -8.06
C PRO A 284 12.11 -5.66 -9.58
N LEU A 285 13.22 -5.75 -10.31
CA LEU A 285 13.22 -6.00 -11.75
C LEU A 285 12.33 -7.20 -12.10
N CYS A 286 11.51 -7.05 -13.14
CA CYS A 286 10.58 -8.09 -13.56
C CYS A 286 11.33 -9.29 -14.14
N LYS A 287 11.05 -10.49 -13.60
CA LYS A 287 11.65 -11.75 -14.08
C LYS A 287 11.27 -12.07 -15.53
N GLY A 288 10.12 -11.58 -15.98
CA GLY A 288 9.65 -11.71 -17.37
C GLY A 288 10.19 -10.63 -18.30
N ASP A 289 11.08 -9.76 -17.82
CA ASP A 289 11.66 -8.64 -18.57
C ASP A 289 10.62 -7.70 -19.19
N ILE A 290 9.48 -7.52 -18.52
CA ILE A 290 8.38 -6.62 -18.90
C ILE A 290 8.67 -5.21 -18.39
N MET A 291 9.72 -4.61 -18.94
CA MET A 291 10.21 -3.30 -18.52
C MET A 291 10.48 -2.40 -19.73
N ALA A 292 10.28 -1.09 -19.56
CA ALA A 292 10.51 -0.07 -20.58
C ALA A 292 11.95 -0.08 -21.15
N SER A 293 12.92 -0.56 -20.38
CA SER A 293 14.30 -0.77 -20.85
C SER A 293 14.47 -1.90 -21.86
N ASN A 294 13.46 -2.75 -22.05
CA ASN A 294 13.48 -3.78 -23.09
C ASN A 294 12.96 -3.18 -24.42
N PRO A 295 13.73 -3.27 -25.52
CA PRO A 295 13.33 -2.76 -26.83
C PRO A 295 11.98 -3.26 -27.33
N GLN A 296 11.51 -4.43 -26.88
CA GLN A 296 10.21 -4.97 -27.23
C GLN A 296 9.03 -4.20 -26.64
N TRP A 297 9.27 -3.41 -25.58
CA TRP A 297 8.25 -2.66 -24.83
C TRP A 297 8.48 -1.14 -24.87
N CYS A 298 9.50 -0.68 -25.60
CA CYS A 298 9.71 0.72 -25.95
C CYS A 298 9.39 0.91 -27.43
N LEU A 299 8.12 1.12 -27.74
CA LEU A 299 7.58 1.06 -29.10
C LEU A 299 6.85 2.34 -29.48
N SER A 300 6.86 2.65 -30.77
CA SER A 300 5.99 3.69 -31.31
C SER A 300 4.51 3.27 -31.22
N ALA A 301 3.59 4.24 -31.31
CA ALA A 301 2.16 3.96 -31.31
C ALA A 301 1.73 2.98 -32.43
N ALA A 302 2.37 3.06 -33.59
CA ALA A 302 2.11 2.15 -34.72
C ALA A 302 2.58 0.73 -34.42
N GLU A 303 3.77 0.57 -33.83
CA GLU A 303 4.32 -0.74 -33.46
C GLU A 303 3.52 -1.40 -32.33
N TRP A 304 3.05 -0.65 -31.34
CA TRP A 304 2.14 -1.18 -30.31
C TRP A 304 0.84 -1.73 -30.92
N ARG A 305 0.22 -1.00 -31.86
CA ARG A 305 -0.97 -1.48 -32.58
C ARG A 305 -0.66 -2.75 -33.37
N ALA A 306 0.48 -2.81 -34.06
CA ALA A 306 0.90 -4.00 -34.80
C ALA A 306 1.14 -5.21 -33.87
N LYS A 307 1.80 -5.00 -32.72
CA LYS A 307 2.07 -6.05 -31.74
C LYS A 307 0.78 -6.60 -31.12
N PHE A 308 -0.14 -5.72 -30.73
CA PHE A 308 -1.44 -6.13 -30.22
C PHE A 308 -2.27 -6.85 -31.30
N ALA A 309 -2.24 -6.40 -32.55
CA ALA A 309 -2.92 -7.06 -33.65
C ALA A 309 -2.39 -8.49 -33.83
N ALA A 310 -1.07 -8.68 -33.84
CA ALA A 310 -0.47 -10.00 -33.95
C ALA A 310 -0.88 -10.95 -32.82
N TRP A 311 -1.02 -10.46 -31.59
CA TRP A 311 -1.51 -11.28 -30.48
C TRP A 311 -2.97 -11.67 -30.64
N ILE A 312 -3.82 -10.72 -31.05
CA ILE A 312 -5.24 -10.95 -31.31
C ILE A 312 -5.47 -11.92 -32.48
N ASP A 313 -4.64 -11.82 -33.52
CA ASP A 313 -4.81 -12.56 -34.77
C ASP A 313 -4.18 -13.98 -34.71
N SER A 314 -3.13 -14.20 -33.91
CA SER A 314 -2.46 -15.50 -33.79
C SER A 314 -3.10 -16.45 -32.77
N GLY A 315 -3.45 -15.94 -31.58
CA GLY A 315 -4.00 -16.75 -30.49
C GLY A 315 -3.04 -17.84 -29.94
N SER A 316 -1.72 -17.70 -30.13
CA SER A 316 -0.74 -18.62 -29.56
C SER A 316 -0.71 -18.52 -28.02
N PRO A 317 -0.23 -19.56 -27.29
CA PRO A 317 -0.13 -19.49 -25.82
C PRO A 317 0.67 -18.27 -25.32
N GLU A 318 1.74 -17.92 -26.02
CA GLU A 318 2.55 -16.73 -25.72
C GLU A 318 1.78 -15.43 -26.00
N ALA A 319 1.04 -15.36 -27.11
CA ALA A 319 0.19 -14.20 -27.41
C ALA A 319 -0.92 -14.00 -26.37
N LEU A 320 -1.53 -15.08 -25.86
CA LEU A 320 -2.54 -15.03 -24.81
C LEU A 320 -1.94 -14.62 -23.47
N LEU A 321 -0.73 -15.09 -23.14
CA LEU A 321 0.02 -14.63 -21.97
C LEU A 321 0.35 -13.13 -22.07
N HIS A 322 0.82 -12.66 -23.22
CA HIS A 322 1.04 -11.23 -23.41
C HIS A 322 -0.28 -10.44 -23.33
N GLY A 323 -1.36 -10.94 -23.93
CA GLY A 323 -2.68 -10.32 -23.81
C GLY A 323 -3.18 -10.20 -22.36
N SER A 324 -2.88 -11.18 -21.50
CA SER A 324 -3.25 -11.14 -20.08
C SER A 324 -2.40 -10.18 -19.23
N ILE A 325 -1.30 -9.64 -19.77
CA ILE A 325 -0.46 -8.66 -19.07
C ILE A 325 -0.60 -7.27 -19.69
N PHE A 326 -0.37 -7.17 -20.99
CA PHE A 326 -0.26 -5.90 -21.71
C PHE A 326 -1.61 -5.24 -21.97
N PHE A 327 -2.74 -5.97 -21.97
CA PHE A 327 -4.06 -5.33 -22.08
C PHE A 327 -4.50 -4.65 -20.79
N ASP A 328 -3.76 -4.82 -19.70
CA ASP A 328 -3.94 -4.07 -18.45
C ASP A 328 -3.09 -2.82 -18.38
N PHE A 329 -2.85 -2.17 -19.52
CA PHE A 329 -2.08 -0.95 -19.54
C PHE A 329 -2.88 0.29 -19.10
N ARG A 330 -2.21 1.22 -18.41
CA ARG A 330 -2.72 2.54 -18.04
C ARG A 330 -1.62 3.59 -18.24
N PRO A 331 -1.94 4.82 -18.70
CA PRO A 331 -0.95 5.89 -18.71
C PRO A 331 -0.51 6.23 -17.28
N LEU A 332 0.80 6.36 -17.08
CA LEU A 332 1.38 6.73 -15.78
C LEU A 332 2.07 8.09 -15.83
N HIS A 333 2.86 8.37 -16.86
CA HIS A 333 3.60 9.63 -17.01
C HIS A 333 3.67 10.02 -18.49
N GLY A 334 3.75 11.32 -18.79
CA GLY A 334 3.79 11.83 -20.16
C GLY A 334 2.41 11.94 -20.81
N GLU A 335 2.36 11.78 -22.12
CA GLU A 335 1.22 12.14 -22.95
C GLU A 335 0.13 11.07 -22.98
N SER A 336 -0.78 11.13 -22.01
CA SER A 336 -1.82 10.11 -21.77
C SER A 336 -2.75 9.82 -22.96
N ARG A 337 -2.86 10.76 -23.92
CA ARG A 337 -3.62 10.57 -25.18
C ARG A 337 -3.13 9.33 -25.95
N LEU A 338 -1.82 9.07 -25.97
CA LEU A 338 -1.24 7.92 -26.68
C LEU A 338 -1.81 6.59 -26.17
N ALA A 339 -1.89 6.45 -24.84
CA ALA A 339 -2.49 5.28 -24.21
C ALA A 339 -4.01 5.21 -24.46
N ALA A 340 -4.71 6.35 -24.37
CA ALA A 340 -6.15 6.40 -24.63
C ALA A 340 -6.50 5.95 -26.07
N GLU A 341 -5.72 6.39 -27.06
CA GLU A 341 -5.91 5.99 -28.46
C GLU A 341 -5.57 4.52 -28.70
N LEU A 342 -4.52 4.01 -28.08
CA LEU A 342 -4.22 2.57 -28.12
C LEU A 342 -5.36 1.75 -27.51
N ARG A 343 -5.98 2.24 -26.42
CA ARG A 343 -7.10 1.58 -25.74
C ARG A 343 -8.33 1.57 -26.63
N ALA A 344 -8.67 2.70 -27.23
CA ALA A 344 -9.80 2.80 -28.16
C ALA A 344 -9.62 1.86 -29.36
N TRP A 345 -8.42 1.85 -29.94
CA TRP A 345 -8.08 0.93 -31.02
C TRP A 345 -8.19 -0.54 -30.59
N LEU A 346 -7.66 -0.91 -29.43
CA LEU A 346 -7.74 -2.28 -28.90
C LEU A 346 -9.19 -2.72 -28.74
N MET A 347 -10.04 -1.88 -28.15
CA MET A 347 -11.48 -2.20 -27.99
C MET A 347 -12.15 -2.39 -29.34
N SER A 348 -11.87 -1.54 -30.33
CA SER A 348 -12.43 -1.67 -31.68
C SER A 348 -12.08 -3.00 -32.37
N ARG A 349 -10.94 -3.61 -32.00
CA ARG A 349 -10.47 -4.88 -32.56
C ARG A 349 -10.99 -6.10 -31.80
N VAL A 350 -11.12 -6.01 -30.48
CA VAL A 350 -11.41 -7.17 -29.62
C VAL A 350 -12.90 -7.38 -29.37
N CYS A 351 -13.70 -6.31 -29.23
CA CYS A 351 -15.12 -6.45 -28.84
C CYS A 351 -15.93 -7.35 -29.77
N THR A 352 -15.58 -7.40 -31.06
CA THR A 352 -16.24 -8.24 -32.07
C THR A 352 -15.49 -9.54 -32.40
N ASN A 353 -14.29 -9.74 -31.86
CA ASN A 353 -13.46 -10.90 -32.17
C ASN A 353 -13.76 -12.08 -31.23
N ARG A 354 -14.86 -12.79 -31.54
CA ARG A 354 -15.32 -13.95 -30.76
C ARG A 354 -14.26 -15.05 -30.63
N ARG A 355 -13.46 -15.27 -31.68
CA ARG A 355 -12.40 -16.30 -31.67
C ARG A 355 -11.33 -15.98 -30.63
N PHE A 356 -10.83 -14.75 -30.60
CA PHE A 356 -9.82 -14.34 -29.63
C PHE A 356 -10.37 -14.37 -28.20
N LEU A 357 -11.61 -13.91 -27.98
CA LEU A 357 -12.25 -13.97 -26.66
C LEU A 357 -12.42 -15.42 -26.17
N HIS A 358 -12.81 -16.33 -27.06
CA HIS A 358 -12.86 -17.77 -26.76
C HIS A 358 -11.50 -18.32 -26.35
N GLN A 359 -10.43 -18.02 -27.10
CA GLN A 359 -9.06 -18.45 -26.76
C GLN A 359 -8.58 -17.87 -25.42
N MET A 360 -8.89 -16.62 -25.12
CA MET A 360 -8.60 -16.00 -23.82
C MET A 360 -9.35 -16.71 -22.68
N ALA A 361 -10.63 -17.06 -22.89
CA ALA A 361 -11.43 -17.83 -21.93
C ALA A 361 -10.85 -19.23 -21.71
N GLU A 362 -10.51 -19.96 -22.77
CA GLU A 362 -9.84 -21.26 -22.66
C GLU A 362 -8.53 -21.16 -21.86
N ASN A 363 -7.71 -20.14 -22.12
CA ASN A 363 -6.47 -19.93 -21.39
C ASN A 363 -6.70 -19.63 -19.90
N ALA A 364 -7.66 -18.76 -19.58
CA ALA A 364 -8.02 -18.42 -18.21
C ALA A 364 -8.54 -19.64 -17.42
N LEU A 365 -9.30 -20.52 -18.08
CA LEU A 365 -9.89 -21.72 -17.47
C LEU A 365 -8.89 -22.87 -17.23
N ARG A 366 -7.65 -22.77 -17.74
CA ARG A 366 -6.58 -23.73 -17.42
C ARG A 366 -6.16 -23.65 -15.95
N ASN A 367 -6.21 -22.47 -15.36
CA ASN A 367 -5.92 -22.26 -13.95
C ASN A 367 -7.21 -22.44 -13.15
N ARG A 368 -7.22 -23.39 -12.22
CA ARG A 368 -8.41 -23.73 -11.43
C ARG A 368 -8.28 -23.25 -9.99
N PRO A 369 -9.39 -22.85 -9.34
CA PRO A 369 -9.42 -22.64 -7.92
C PRO A 369 -8.93 -23.90 -7.18
N PRO A 370 -8.07 -23.76 -6.16
CA PRO A 370 -7.43 -24.86 -5.45
C PRO A 370 -8.38 -25.54 -4.46
N LEU A 371 -9.50 -26.05 -4.97
CA LEU A 371 -10.49 -26.82 -4.24
C LEU A 371 -10.21 -28.31 -4.42
N GLY A 372 -9.98 -29.02 -3.31
CA GLY A 372 -9.79 -30.46 -3.30
C GLY A 372 -11.11 -31.24 -3.21
N PHE A 373 -10.99 -32.57 -3.12
CA PHE A 373 -12.14 -33.44 -2.83
C PHE A 373 -12.68 -33.15 -1.43
N PHE A 374 -14.00 -33.25 -1.28
CA PHE A 374 -14.77 -33.22 -0.03
C PHE A 374 -14.15 -32.41 1.14
N ARG A 375 -14.41 -31.10 1.16
CA ARG A 375 -14.00 -30.15 2.23
C ARG A 375 -12.50 -29.86 2.33
N ASP A 376 -11.63 -30.27 1.40
CA ASP A 376 -10.19 -29.95 1.44
C ASP A 376 -9.71 -28.99 0.34
N PHE A 377 -8.46 -28.53 0.45
CA PHE A 377 -7.77 -27.71 -0.56
C PHE A 377 -6.91 -28.59 -1.48
N ALA A 378 -6.79 -28.20 -2.75
CA ALA A 378 -5.79 -28.77 -3.66
C ALA A 378 -4.46 -28.04 -3.45
N LEU A 379 -3.46 -28.73 -2.90
CA LEU A 379 -2.15 -28.16 -2.55
C LEU A 379 -1.06 -28.66 -3.48
N ASP A 380 0.03 -27.90 -3.57
CA ASP A 380 1.24 -28.36 -4.26
C ASP A 380 1.82 -29.60 -3.54
N GLY A 381 1.97 -30.70 -4.30
CA GLY A 381 2.28 -32.02 -3.76
C GLY A 381 3.77 -32.34 -3.58
N SER A 382 4.69 -31.52 -4.10
CA SER A 382 6.14 -31.76 -4.04
C SER A 382 6.96 -30.48 -4.20
N GLY A 383 8.25 -30.56 -3.87
CA GLY A 383 9.21 -29.45 -4.01
C GLY A 383 9.22 -28.47 -2.83
N GLU A 384 9.89 -27.33 -3.02
CA GLU A 384 10.07 -26.28 -2.01
C GLU A 384 8.75 -25.65 -1.53
N HIS A 385 7.66 -25.84 -2.29
CA HIS A 385 6.36 -25.22 -2.05
C HIS A 385 5.29 -26.21 -1.58
N ARG A 386 5.69 -27.39 -1.11
CA ARG A 386 4.79 -28.43 -0.63
C ARG A 386 3.79 -27.88 0.41
N ASP A 387 2.55 -28.34 0.32
CA ASP A 387 1.44 -28.00 1.23
C ASP A 387 1.03 -26.52 1.21
N THR A 388 1.37 -25.79 0.14
CA THR A 388 0.99 -24.38 -0.04
C THR A 388 0.08 -24.14 -1.24
N ILE A 389 -0.55 -22.96 -1.24
CA ILE A 389 -1.32 -22.39 -2.36
C ILE A 389 -0.70 -21.03 -2.69
N ASP A 390 -0.53 -20.72 -3.97
CA ASP A 390 -0.19 -19.35 -4.41
C ASP A 390 -1.46 -18.50 -4.53
N LEU A 391 -1.64 -17.53 -3.63
CA LEU A 391 -2.81 -16.66 -3.62
C LEU A 391 -2.86 -15.66 -4.80
N LYS A 392 -1.73 -15.36 -5.45
CA LYS A 392 -1.70 -14.52 -6.66
C LYS A 392 -2.16 -15.37 -7.83
N LEU A 393 -1.44 -16.45 -8.11
CA LEU A 393 -1.68 -17.31 -9.26
C LEU A 393 -2.99 -18.08 -9.13
N ASN A 394 -3.20 -18.85 -8.06
CA ASN A 394 -4.38 -19.72 -7.90
C ASN A 394 -5.57 -19.01 -7.21
N GLY A 395 -5.48 -17.70 -6.99
CA GLY A 395 -6.52 -16.91 -6.31
C GLY A 395 -6.89 -15.67 -7.11
N ALA A 396 -6.14 -14.59 -6.93
CA ALA A 396 -6.45 -13.29 -7.51
C ALA A 396 -6.55 -13.32 -9.05
N THR A 397 -5.64 -14.03 -9.73
CA THR A 397 -5.61 -14.14 -11.20
C THR A 397 -6.92 -14.70 -11.78
N LEU A 398 -7.61 -15.59 -11.07
CA LEU A 398 -8.88 -16.19 -11.53
C LEU A 398 -9.96 -15.11 -11.77
N PHE A 399 -10.05 -14.14 -10.87
CA PHE A 399 -10.98 -13.02 -10.99
C PHE A 399 -10.50 -11.99 -12.00
N VAL A 400 -9.20 -11.69 -11.99
CA VAL A 400 -8.55 -10.73 -12.90
C VAL A 400 -8.77 -11.14 -14.35
N ASP A 401 -8.53 -12.41 -14.69
CA ASP A 401 -8.65 -12.91 -16.06
C ASP A 401 -10.10 -12.89 -16.54
N ALA A 402 -11.03 -13.38 -15.71
CA ALA A 402 -12.45 -13.33 -16.02
C ALA A 402 -12.94 -11.88 -16.21
N ALA A 403 -12.62 -10.98 -15.28
CA ALA A 403 -12.98 -9.57 -15.37
C ALA A 403 -12.41 -8.90 -16.63
N ARG A 404 -11.16 -9.22 -17.00
CA ARG A 404 -10.55 -8.73 -18.24
C ARG A 404 -11.35 -9.18 -19.46
N ILE A 405 -11.66 -10.47 -19.55
CA ILE A 405 -12.38 -11.04 -20.71
C ILE A 405 -13.79 -10.42 -20.84
N LEU A 406 -14.53 -10.32 -19.73
CA LEU A 406 -15.85 -9.67 -19.72
C LEU A 406 -15.76 -8.18 -20.14
N SER A 407 -14.73 -7.46 -19.68
CA SER A 407 -14.53 -6.06 -20.07
C SER A 407 -14.19 -5.90 -21.56
N LEU A 408 -13.40 -6.82 -22.11
CA LEU A 408 -13.03 -6.84 -23.52
C LEU A 408 -14.25 -7.11 -24.42
N GLN A 409 -15.13 -8.04 -24.02
CA GLN A 409 -16.39 -8.32 -24.72
C GLN A 409 -17.35 -7.13 -24.69
N THR A 410 -17.48 -6.48 -23.53
CA THR A 410 -18.45 -5.40 -23.31
C THR A 410 -17.93 -4.00 -23.66
N GLY A 411 -16.67 -3.90 -24.10
CA GLY A 411 -16.01 -2.64 -24.43
C GLY A 411 -15.86 -1.69 -23.24
N VAL A 412 -15.72 -2.23 -22.03
CA VAL A 412 -15.45 -1.45 -20.83
C VAL A 412 -13.95 -1.10 -20.80
N PRO A 413 -13.56 0.19 -20.79
CA PRO A 413 -12.16 0.59 -20.87
C PRO A 413 -11.40 0.50 -19.54
N ALA A 414 -12.10 0.21 -18.44
CA ALA A 414 -11.50 0.09 -17.12
C ALA A 414 -10.47 -1.04 -17.05
N THR A 415 -9.45 -0.88 -16.21
CA THR A 415 -8.42 -1.90 -15.97
C THR A 415 -8.60 -2.61 -14.64
N ASN A 416 -9.07 -1.92 -13.60
CA ASN A 416 -9.29 -2.50 -12.28
C ASN A 416 -10.34 -3.63 -12.31
N THR A 417 -10.03 -4.76 -11.68
CA THR A 417 -10.85 -5.98 -11.66
C THR A 417 -12.26 -5.73 -11.13
N ALA A 418 -12.40 -5.09 -9.98
CA ALA A 418 -13.73 -4.83 -9.39
C ALA A 418 -14.55 -3.89 -10.28
N GLN A 419 -13.92 -2.83 -10.81
CA GLN A 419 -14.58 -1.91 -11.73
C GLN A 419 -14.99 -2.60 -13.04
N ARG A 420 -14.14 -3.47 -13.60
CA ARG A 420 -14.46 -4.28 -14.78
C ARG A 420 -15.65 -5.18 -14.54
N LEU A 421 -15.70 -5.88 -13.39
CA LEU A 421 -16.82 -6.75 -13.03
C LEU A 421 -18.12 -5.96 -12.94
N ARG A 422 -18.16 -4.87 -12.15
CA ARG A 422 -19.36 -4.00 -12.00
C ARG A 422 -19.86 -3.50 -13.36
N LEU A 423 -18.99 -2.84 -14.14
CA LEU A 423 -19.38 -2.20 -15.40
C LEU A 423 -19.74 -3.20 -16.50
N SER A 424 -19.09 -4.37 -16.55
CA SER A 424 -19.39 -5.39 -17.56
C SER A 424 -20.69 -6.12 -17.22
N ALA A 425 -20.89 -6.43 -15.93
CA ALA A 425 -22.11 -7.04 -15.43
C ALA A 425 -23.37 -6.22 -15.72
N ASP A 426 -23.30 -4.90 -15.50
CA ASP A 426 -24.41 -3.98 -15.82
C ASP A 426 -24.82 -4.09 -17.29
N LYS A 427 -23.85 -4.18 -18.21
CA LYS A 427 -24.09 -4.34 -19.66
C LYS A 427 -24.60 -5.74 -20.05
N MET A 428 -24.30 -6.74 -19.23
CA MET A 428 -24.65 -8.14 -19.47
C MET A 428 -25.92 -8.58 -18.72
N GLY A 429 -26.51 -7.72 -17.90
CA GLY A 429 -27.67 -8.04 -17.07
C GLY A 429 -27.38 -9.11 -16.01
N ILE A 430 -26.15 -9.14 -15.48
CA ILE A 430 -25.77 -10.03 -14.38
C ILE A 430 -26.29 -9.43 -13.07
N ASP A 431 -26.77 -10.29 -12.17
CA ASP A 431 -27.28 -9.86 -10.87
C ASP A 431 -26.19 -9.14 -10.05
N ARG A 432 -26.58 -8.05 -9.38
CA ARG A 432 -25.64 -7.20 -8.65
C ARG A 432 -25.06 -7.91 -7.41
N ASP A 433 -25.85 -8.71 -6.71
CA ASP A 433 -25.40 -9.41 -5.51
C ASP A 433 -24.42 -10.53 -5.87
N GLU A 434 -24.63 -11.18 -7.03
CA GLU A 434 -23.67 -12.14 -7.60
C GLU A 434 -22.31 -11.46 -7.87
N VAL A 435 -22.32 -10.27 -8.48
CA VAL A 435 -21.10 -9.52 -8.82
C VAL A 435 -20.35 -9.05 -7.57
N GLU A 436 -21.06 -8.49 -6.59
CA GLU A 436 -20.42 -8.07 -5.35
C GLU A 436 -19.87 -9.28 -4.56
N SER A 437 -20.51 -10.45 -4.64
CA SER A 437 -19.96 -11.69 -4.06
C SER A 437 -18.61 -12.09 -4.68
N TRP A 438 -18.46 -11.94 -6.00
CA TRP A 438 -17.16 -12.16 -6.67
C TRP A 438 -16.11 -11.14 -6.23
N ILE A 439 -16.51 -9.88 -6.10
CA ILE A 439 -15.61 -8.78 -5.72
C ILE A 439 -15.14 -8.93 -4.27
N GLU A 440 -16.03 -9.29 -3.35
CA GLU A 440 -15.69 -9.58 -1.96
C GLU A 440 -14.73 -10.77 -1.85
N ALA A 441 -14.96 -11.83 -2.62
CA ALA A 441 -14.06 -12.97 -2.70
C ALA A 441 -12.65 -12.58 -3.21
N PHE A 442 -12.58 -11.76 -4.27
CA PHE A 442 -11.32 -11.22 -4.78
C PHE A 442 -10.59 -10.39 -3.71
N TYR A 443 -11.28 -9.45 -3.05
CA TYR A 443 -10.66 -8.61 -2.03
C TYR A 443 -10.31 -9.36 -0.74
N PHE A 444 -11.01 -10.44 -0.42
CA PHE A 444 -10.60 -11.34 0.66
C PHE A 444 -9.24 -11.99 0.35
N ILE A 445 -9.04 -12.48 -0.87
CA ILE A 445 -7.76 -13.04 -1.31
C ILE A 445 -6.64 -11.97 -1.28
N GLN A 446 -6.92 -10.77 -1.78
CA GLN A 446 -5.99 -9.64 -1.72
C GLN A 446 -5.61 -9.30 -0.26
N ARG A 447 -6.56 -9.32 0.67
CA ARG A 447 -6.32 -9.11 2.10
C ARG A 447 -5.39 -10.17 2.68
N LEU A 448 -5.62 -11.45 2.35
CA LEU A 448 -4.75 -12.54 2.80
C LEU A 448 -3.34 -12.40 2.23
N ARG A 449 -3.19 -11.99 0.97
CA ARG A 449 -1.87 -11.69 0.36
C ARG A 449 -1.14 -10.59 1.13
N LEU A 450 -1.80 -9.46 1.38
CA LEU A 450 -1.24 -8.34 2.13
C LEU A 450 -0.82 -8.74 3.54
N ARG A 451 -1.66 -9.52 4.26
CA ARG A 451 -1.34 -10.03 5.60
C ARG A 451 -0.15 -11.00 5.59
N ASN A 452 -0.11 -11.91 4.63
CA ASN A 452 1.00 -12.86 4.48
C ASN A 452 2.32 -12.13 4.24
N GLN A 453 2.32 -11.18 3.30
CA GLN A 453 3.51 -10.36 2.99
C GLN A 453 3.97 -9.56 4.22
N HIS A 454 3.04 -8.93 4.94
CA HIS A 454 3.36 -8.23 6.18
C HIS A 454 3.98 -9.16 7.24
N GLN A 455 3.39 -10.34 7.47
CA GLN A 455 3.93 -11.33 8.41
C GLN A 455 5.31 -11.84 8.00
N GLN A 456 5.56 -12.08 6.71
CA GLN A 456 6.87 -12.49 6.23
C GLN A 456 7.92 -11.39 6.44
N ASN A 457 7.55 -10.14 6.16
CA ASN A 457 8.42 -8.98 6.40
C ASN A 457 8.80 -8.84 7.88
N LEU A 458 7.85 -9.01 8.81
CA LEU A 458 8.13 -8.98 10.26
C LEU A 458 9.13 -10.06 10.71
N HIS A 459 9.18 -11.20 10.02
CA HIS A 459 10.11 -12.29 10.30
C HIS A 459 11.38 -12.24 9.43
N GLY A 460 11.64 -11.14 8.72
CA GLY A 460 12.80 -10.99 7.83
C GLY A 460 12.80 -11.96 6.65
N LYS A 461 11.65 -12.51 6.27
CA LYS A 461 11.50 -13.42 5.13
C LYS A 461 11.12 -12.64 3.86
N PRO A 462 11.55 -13.10 2.67
CA PRO A 462 11.06 -12.53 1.41
C PRO A 462 9.54 -12.56 1.34
N MET A 463 8.94 -11.42 1.00
CA MET A 463 7.50 -11.29 0.84
C MET A 463 7.03 -12.03 -0.42
N GLY A 464 6.11 -12.96 -0.27
CA GLY A 464 5.58 -13.81 -1.34
C GLY A 464 4.07 -14.01 -1.26
N ASN A 465 3.54 -14.79 -2.20
CA ASN A 465 2.10 -15.02 -2.36
C ASN A 465 1.62 -16.36 -1.81
N ARG A 466 2.55 -17.22 -1.39
CA ARG A 466 2.24 -18.58 -0.96
C ARG A 466 1.89 -18.65 0.51
N ILE A 467 0.82 -19.37 0.83
CA ILE A 467 0.39 -19.68 2.19
C ILE A 467 0.16 -21.18 2.35
N ASN A 468 0.37 -21.69 3.56
CA ASN A 468 -0.26 -22.95 3.97
C ASN A 468 -1.67 -22.61 4.48
N PRO A 469 -2.75 -23.03 3.79
CA PRO A 469 -4.10 -22.67 4.18
C PRO A 469 -4.52 -23.29 5.51
N TYR A 470 -3.89 -24.37 5.96
CA TYR A 470 -4.17 -24.99 7.26
C TYR A 470 -3.55 -24.23 8.44
N ALA A 471 -2.62 -23.29 8.19
CA ALA A 471 -2.11 -22.35 9.19
C ALA A 471 -3.10 -21.21 9.50
N LEU A 472 -4.10 -20.97 8.64
CA LEU A 472 -5.18 -20.01 8.90
C LEU A 472 -6.14 -20.52 9.97
N ASN A 473 -6.86 -19.63 10.65
CA ASN A 473 -7.88 -20.06 11.62
C ASN A 473 -9.10 -20.70 10.93
N ARG A 474 -9.97 -21.40 11.69
CA ARG A 474 -11.11 -22.15 11.12
C ARG A 474 -12.06 -21.28 10.29
N LEU A 475 -12.32 -20.04 10.72
CA LEU A 475 -13.20 -19.10 10.03
C LEU A 475 -12.55 -18.62 8.72
N GLU A 476 -11.30 -18.19 8.77
CA GLU A 476 -10.55 -17.74 7.58
C GLU A 476 -10.43 -18.85 6.54
N ARG A 477 -10.20 -20.10 6.95
CA ARG A 477 -10.20 -21.26 6.04
C ARG A 477 -11.55 -21.47 5.36
N HIS A 478 -12.65 -21.24 6.09
CA HIS A 478 -13.99 -21.36 5.52
C HIS A 478 -14.25 -20.26 4.50
N ILE A 479 -13.91 -19.01 4.83
CA ILE A 479 -14.07 -17.86 3.93
C ILE A 479 -13.17 -18.02 2.69
N LEU A 480 -11.93 -18.51 2.84
CA LEU A 480 -11.04 -18.78 1.71
C LEU A 480 -11.63 -19.82 0.75
N LYS A 481 -12.24 -20.89 1.28
CA LYS A 481 -12.95 -21.87 0.46
C LYS A 481 -14.13 -21.26 -0.26
N GLU A 482 -14.89 -20.40 0.42
CA GLU A 482 -16.01 -19.71 -0.21
C GLU A 482 -15.53 -18.76 -1.31
N ALA A 483 -14.46 -18.02 -1.10
CA ALA A 483 -13.84 -17.20 -2.14
C ALA A 483 -13.44 -18.02 -3.38
N PHE A 484 -12.88 -19.22 -3.19
CA PHE A 484 -12.59 -20.13 -4.31
C PHE A 484 -13.85 -20.71 -4.97
N ARG A 485 -14.97 -20.87 -4.26
CA ARG A 485 -16.26 -21.22 -4.87
C ARG A 485 -16.79 -20.08 -5.73
N GLN A 486 -16.66 -18.84 -5.28
CA GLN A 486 -17.00 -17.66 -6.08
C GLN A 486 -16.14 -17.58 -7.35
N ALA A 487 -14.83 -17.84 -7.25
CA ALA A 487 -13.96 -17.96 -8.42
C ALA A 487 -14.43 -19.07 -9.39
N LYS A 488 -14.83 -20.23 -8.85
CA LYS A 488 -15.37 -21.34 -9.64
C LYS A 488 -16.69 -20.97 -10.33
N ALA A 489 -17.59 -20.26 -9.65
CA ALA A 489 -18.85 -19.79 -10.21
C ALA A 489 -18.62 -18.81 -11.37
N LEU A 490 -17.73 -17.83 -11.17
CA LEU A 490 -17.32 -16.88 -12.22
C LEU A 490 -16.68 -17.60 -13.43
N GLN A 491 -15.83 -18.60 -13.19
CA GLN A 491 -15.26 -19.42 -14.26
C GLN A 491 -16.32 -20.27 -14.99
N ALA A 492 -17.31 -20.82 -14.28
CA ALA A 492 -18.40 -21.56 -14.90
C ALA A 492 -19.24 -20.66 -15.82
N ARG A 493 -19.48 -19.41 -15.40
CA ARG A 493 -20.11 -18.38 -16.25
C ARG A 493 -19.27 -18.11 -17.49
N LEU A 494 -17.96 -17.91 -17.33
CA LEU A 494 -17.04 -17.70 -18.45
C LEU A 494 -17.08 -18.88 -19.43
N ALA A 495 -17.07 -20.12 -18.93
CA ALA A 495 -17.15 -21.31 -19.78
C ALA A 495 -18.47 -21.36 -20.57
N LEU A 496 -19.59 -20.97 -19.97
CA LEU A 496 -20.90 -20.89 -20.63
C LEU A 496 -20.94 -19.79 -21.70
N ASP A 497 -20.53 -18.57 -21.34
CA ASP A 497 -20.59 -17.39 -22.22
C ASP A 497 -19.72 -17.57 -23.48
N TYR A 498 -18.61 -18.30 -23.36
CA TYR A 498 -17.65 -18.54 -24.45
C TYR A 498 -17.67 -19.96 -25.01
N GLN A 499 -18.60 -20.82 -24.58
CA GLN A 499 -18.75 -22.21 -25.04
C GLN A 499 -17.46 -23.03 -24.94
N VAL A 500 -16.69 -22.81 -23.87
CA VAL A 500 -15.50 -23.62 -23.59
C VAL A 500 -15.95 -24.89 -22.91
N ALA A 501 -15.54 -26.05 -23.44
CA ALA A 501 -15.89 -27.34 -22.83
C ALA A 501 -15.40 -27.38 -21.38
N GLY A 502 -16.35 -27.45 -20.44
CA GLY A 502 -16.03 -27.69 -19.04
C GLY A 502 -15.33 -29.03 -18.95
N SER A 503 -14.02 -29.02 -18.67
CA SER A 503 -13.32 -30.25 -18.32
C SER A 503 -13.83 -30.62 -16.92
N GLY A 504 -14.82 -31.53 -16.88
CA GLY A 504 -15.51 -31.99 -15.67
C GLY A 504 -14.57 -32.39 -14.54
#